data_AF-A0A427Y3E4-F1
#
_entry.id   AF-A0A427Y3E4-F1
#
_cell.length_a   1.000
_cell.length_b   1.000
_cell.length_c   1.000
_cell.angle_alpha   90.00
_cell.angle_beta   90.00
_cell.angle_gamma   90.00
#
_symmetry.space_group_name_H-M   'P 1'
#
loop_
_entity.id
_entity.type
_entity.pdbx_description
1 polymer ?
#
loop_
_entity_poly.entity_id
_entity_poly.type
_entity_poly.pdbx_seq_one_letter_code
_entity_poly.pdbx_strand_id
1 'polypeptide(L)'
;MLGTCVGARSAREQFLQEKIDHEAATVAKLINLPHQHALLVLRVCVQQNLRHLQRSLKSDDLVHLWDKLDTTLRQAVARIRGLPRPTDQHPMGGLGILSYKTVAPHAYAAASEAADSTLAPILTPESLPASTQLITQHQRCQEIFAGNRETLLGSLTPEQAKAVIEASSKLGRVWHTTTPFQPSLRLTDVEVTAALQLRILTGGGPLHPLRRGKLLRAPRGLPPEETVLASTPGTRVRLEPLGHQTSRRNDIQVITLLGSQATGLANAEYDLTVVSLASKDARATNLPNQDIDPSRLANKYLDSVADHKVRHRPSSNLPFHPIVFSLGGMMNGSTSKVFASWKRVMTRGTFNLMLKRLSLCLLQARVRSFEL
;
A
#
# COMPACT_ATOMS: atom_id res chain seq x y z
N MET A 1 4.28 -20.88 24.27
CA MET A 1 2.90 -21.39 24.18
C MET A 1 1.94 -20.22 23.97
N LEU A 2 1.05 -20.34 22.98
CA LEU A 2 -0.14 -19.48 22.84
C LEU A 2 -1.11 -19.90 23.95
N GLY A 3 -1.28 -19.06 24.96
CA GLY A 3 -2.19 -19.31 26.08
C GLY A 3 -3.30 -18.26 26.09
N THR A 4 -4.40 -18.56 26.77
CA THR A 4 -5.47 -17.59 27.07
C THR A 4 -5.78 -17.65 28.56
N CYS A 5 -6.46 -16.64 29.09
CA CYS A 5 -6.86 -16.56 30.49
C CYS A 5 -8.38 -16.35 30.58
N VAL A 6 -9.04 -17.13 31.44
CA VAL A 6 -10.46 -17.00 31.76
C VAL A 6 -10.58 -16.89 33.27
N GLY A 7 -11.47 -16.04 33.75
CA GLY A 7 -11.72 -15.86 35.18
C GLY A 7 -11.82 -14.39 35.59
N ALA A 8 -11.48 -14.14 36.86
CA ALA A 8 -11.56 -12.81 37.47
C ALA A 8 -10.79 -11.75 36.67
N ARG A 9 -11.29 -10.51 36.72
CA ARG A 9 -10.69 -9.38 36.00
C ARG A 9 -9.21 -9.19 36.32
N SER A 10 -8.83 -9.26 37.60
CA SER A 10 -7.44 -9.10 38.04
C SER A 10 -6.49 -10.13 37.41
N ALA A 11 -6.91 -11.39 37.31
CA ALA A 11 -6.12 -12.46 36.68
C ALA A 11 -5.97 -12.24 35.16
N ARG A 12 -7.05 -11.85 34.48
CA ARG A 12 -7.01 -11.52 33.04
C ARG A 12 -6.14 -10.30 32.76
N GLU A 13 -6.23 -9.28 33.61
CA GLU A 13 -5.46 -8.05 33.52
C GLU A 13 -3.97 -8.32 33.70
N GLN A 14 -3.58 -9.04 34.75
CA GLN A 14 -2.19 -9.44 34.98
C GLN A 14 -1.64 -10.27 33.81
N PHE A 15 -2.39 -11.28 33.37
CA PHE A 15 -1.98 -12.12 32.24
C PHE A 15 -1.75 -11.30 30.97
N LEU A 16 -2.68 -10.42 30.62
CA LEU A 16 -2.57 -9.59 29.42
C LEU A 16 -1.42 -8.58 29.55
N GLN A 17 -1.24 -7.99 30.73
CA GLN A 17 -0.16 -7.06 31.01
C GLN A 17 1.21 -7.73 30.82
N GLU A 18 1.43 -8.92 31.38
CA GLU A 18 2.67 -9.69 31.20
C GLU A 18 2.97 -10.00 29.72
N LYS A 19 1.95 -10.36 28.94
CA LYS A 19 2.11 -10.60 27.49
C LYS A 19 2.47 -9.32 26.73
N ILE A 20 1.85 -8.20 27.09
CA ILE A 20 2.15 -6.90 26.47
C ILE A 20 3.56 -6.44 26.82
N ASP A 21 4.00 -6.60 28.07
CA ASP A 21 5.35 -6.21 28.48
C ASP A 21 6.42 -7.08 27.81
N HIS A 22 6.16 -8.38 27.64
CA HIS A 22 7.03 -9.25 26.85
C HIS A 22 7.11 -8.81 25.38
N GLU A 23 5.98 -8.46 24.78
CA GLU A 23 5.95 -7.95 23.40
C GLU A 23 6.66 -6.59 23.29
N ALA A 24 6.48 -5.70 24.26
CA ALA A 24 7.16 -4.41 24.32
C ALA A 24 8.69 -4.57 24.40
N ALA A 25 9.19 -5.55 25.17
CA ALA A 25 10.61 -5.90 25.20
C ALA A 25 11.11 -6.42 23.84
N THR A 26 10.27 -7.14 23.10
CA THR A 26 10.58 -7.59 21.73
C THR A 26 10.62 -6.41 20.75
N VAL A 27 9.64 -5.50 20.84
CA VAL A 27 9.59 -4.26 20.05
C VAL A 27 10.84 -3.40 20.29
N ALA A 28 11.30 -3.29 21.54
CA ALA A 28 12.49 -2.50 21.88
C ALA A 28 13.75 -2.98 21.15
N LYS A 29 13.87 -4.28 20.87
CA LYS A 29 15.03 -4.87 20.16
C LYS A 29 15.09 -4.51 18.67
N LEU A 30 13.98 -4.02 18.10
CA LEU A 30 13.92 -3.66 16.68
C LEU A 30 14.86 -2.50 16.31
N ILE A 31 15.28 -1.69 17.28
CA ILE A 31 16.23 -0.58 17.06
C ILE A 31 17.60 -1.05 16.55
N ASN A 32 17.95 -2.31 16.81
CA ASN A 32 19.24 -2.90 16.40
C ASN A 32 19.23 -3.41 14.95
N LEU A 33 18.08 -3.34 14.27
CA LEU A 33 17.91 -3.80 12.90
C LEU A 33 17.93 -2.62 11.93
N PRO A 34 18.40 -2.80 10.69
CA PRO A 34 18.19 -1.81 9.64
C PRO A 34 16.69 -1.49 9.50
N HIS A 35 16.35 -0.24 9.22
CA HIS A 35 14.98 0.28 9.31
C HIS A 35 14.00 -0.51 8.44
N GLN A 36 14.43 -0.94 7.24
CA GLN A 36 13.59 -1.78 6.37
C GLN A 36 13.25 -3.12 7.03
N HIS A 37 14.21 -3.77 7.70
CA HIS A 37 14.01 -5.04 8.39
C HIS A 37 13.16 -4.85 9.65
N ALA A 38 13.47 -3.81 10.44
CA ALA A 38 12.69 -3.45 11.63
C ALA A 38 11.21 -3.26 11.29
N LEU A 39 10.91 -2.52 10.21
CA LEU A 39 9.54 -2.27 9.75
C LEU A 39 8.85 -3.55 9.27
N LEU A 40 9.56 -4.44 8.56
CA LEU A 40 9.00 -5.72 8.12
C LEU A 40 8.66 -6.63 9.30
N VAL A 41 9.59 -6.80 10.24
CA VAL A 41 9.42 -7.64 11.43
C VAL A 41 8.29 -7.09 12.30
N LEU A 42 8.22 -5.78 12.50
CA LEU A 42 7.17 -5.12 13.24
C LEU A 42 5.77 -5.47 12.69
N ARG A 43 5.60 -5.37 11.37
CA ARG A 43 4.30 -5.51 10.70
C ARG A 43 3.87 -6.95 10.48
N VAL A 44 4.81 -7.80 10.06
CA VAL A 44 4.51 -9.17 9.63
C VAL A 44 4.57 -10.15 10.81
N CYS A 45 5.37 -9.87 11.84
CA CYS A 45 5.58 -10.77 12.96
C CYS A 45 5.01 -10.20 14.26
N VAL A 46 5.63 -9.15 14.80
CA VAL A 46 5.32 -8.59 16.14
C VAL A 46 3.84 -8.21 16.28
N GLN A 47 3.28 -7.47 15.31
CA GLN A 47 1.87 -7.09 15.28
C GLN A 47 0.89 -8.28 15.20
N GLN A 48 1.35 -9.48 14.86
CA GLN A 48 0.51 -10.68 14.79
C GLN A 48 0.54 -11.48 16.09
N ASN A 49 1.60 -11.37 16.89
CA ASN A 49 1.86 -12.21 18.06
C ASN A 49 0.66 -12.27 19.02
N LEU A 50 0.10 -11.11 19.38
CA LEU A 50 -1.00 -11.04 20.35
C LEU A 50 -2.41 -11.04 19.70
N ARG A 51 -2.53 -11.23 18.37
CA ARG A 51 -3.84 -11.15 17.70
C ARG A 51 -4.81 -12.27 18.08
N HIS A 52 -4.28 -13.42 18.43
CA HIS A 52 -5.10 -14.54 18.90
C HIS A 52 -5.85 -14.19 20.20
N LEU A 53 -5.22 -13.43 21.11
CA LEU A 53 -5.85 -13.00 22.37
C LEU A 53 -7.07 -12.12 22.13
N GLN A 54 -7.11 -11.34 21.05
CA GLN A 54 -8.29 -10.55 20.70
C GLN A 54 -9.54 -11.41 20.43
N ARG A 55 -9.35 -12.70 20.09
CA ARG A 55 -10.42 -13.65 19.82
C ARG A 55 -10.73 -14.52 21.04
N SER A 56 -9.73 -14.84 21.85
CA SER A 56 -9.85 -15.81 22.93
C SER A 56 -10.01 -15.19 24.33
N LEU A 57 -9.67 -13.92 24.51
CA LEU A 57 -9.72 -13.21 25.79
C LEU A 57 -10.80 -12.14 25.76
N LYS A 58 -11.81 -12.29 26.63
CA LYS A 58 -12.75 -11.20 26.92
C LYS A 58 -11.95 -10.04 27.51
N SER A 59 -12.00 -8.86 26.89
CA SER A 59 -11.14 -7.72 27.22
C SER A 59 -11.84 -6.36 27.04
N ASP A 60 -13.17 -6.36 27.08
CA ASP A 60 -14.03 -5.17 27.09
C ASP A 60 -13.74 -4.24 28.27
N ASP A 61 -13.32 -4.78 29.41
CA ASP A 61 -12.90 -4.06 30.61
C ASP A 61 -11.38 -3.74 30.67
N LEU A 62 -10.60 -4.19 29.68
CA LEU A 62 -9.14 -4.09 29.64
C LEU A 62 -8.62 -3.25 28.46
N VAL A 63 -9.45 -2.36 27.92
CA VAL A 63 -9.14 -1.55 26.73
C VAL A 63 -7.86 -0.72 26.87
N HIS A 64 -7.56 -0.25 28.08
CA HIS A 64 -6.36 0.54 28.37
C HIS A 64 -5.06 -0.25 28.13
N LEU A 65 -5.07 -1.58 28.29
CA LEU A 65 -3.93 -2.44 27.97
C LEU A 65 -3.68 -2.52 26.47
N TRP A 66 -4.75 -2.67 25.67
CA TRP A 66 -4.63 -2.61 24.21
C TRP A 66 -4.12 -1.25 23.72
N ASP A 67 -4.53 -0.17 24.38
CA ASP A 67 -4.03 1.18 24.08
C ASP A 67 -2.54 1.36 24.40
N LYS A 68 -2.05 0.74 25.49
CA LYS A 68 -0.61 0.68 25.82
C LYS A 68 0.18 -0.04 24.73
N LEU A 69 -0.31 -1.19 24.24
CA LEU A 69 0.32 -1.91 23.13
C LEU A 69 0.32 -1.08 21.84
N ASP A 70 -0.83 -0.48 21.48
CA ASP A 70 -0.93 0.37 20.29
C ASP A 70 0.03 1.57 20.36
N THR A 71 0.18 2.17 21.54
CA THR A 71 1.16 3.24 21.78
C THR A 71 2.60 2.75 21.60
N THR A 72 2.90 1.55 22.08
CA THR A 72 4.23 0.93 21.94
C THR A 72 4.56 0.69 20.47
N LEU A 73 3.61 0.17 19.68
CA LEU A 73 3.77 -0.02 18.24
C LEU A 73 3.94 1.31 17.50
N ARG A 74 3.16 2.33 17.84
CA ARG A 74 3.30 3.70 17.29
C ARG A 74 4.68 4.28 17.57
N GLN A 75 5.16 4.17 18.81
CA GLN A 75 6.49 4.64 19.19
C GLN A 75 7.60 3.89 18.45
N ALA A 76 7.43 2.59 18.18
CA ALA A 76 8.40 1.82 17.39
C ALA A 76 8.50 2.35 15.95
N VAL A 77 7.36 2.63 15.30
CA VAL A 77 7.34 3.26 13.97
C VAL A 77 7.99 4.63 14.02
N ALA A 78 7.70 5.44 15.05
CA ALA A 78 8.31 6.74 15.23
C ALA A 78 9.84 6.63 15.36
N ARG A 79 10.35 5.65 16.11
CA ARG A 79 11.81 5.39 16.22
C ARG A 79 12.43 5.00 14.87
N ILE A 80 11.79 4.10 14.11
CA ILE A 80 12.25 3.70 12.77
C ILE A 80 12.25 4.89 11.81
N ARG A 81 11.36 5.87 12.00
CA ARG A 81 11.33 7.11 11.22
C ARG A 81 12.39 8.13 11.67
N GLY A 82 12.97 8.01 12.86
CA GLY A 82 13.79 9.06 13.46
C GLY A 82 12.97 10.13 14.20
N LEU A 83 13.64 11.21 14.65
CA LEU A 83 13.13 12.14 15.68
C LEU A 83 11.64 12.52 15.53
N PRO A 84 10.83 12.34 16.59
CA PRO A 84 9.41 12.69 16.58
C PRO A 84 9.23 14.21 16.46
N ARG A 85 8.29 14.65 15.60
CA ARG A 85 7.89 16.05 15.56
C ARG A 85 6.67 16.24 16.46
N PRO A 86 6.62 17.30 17.30
CA PRO A 86 5.52 17.52 18.24
C PRO A 86 4.12 17.59 17.61
N THR A 87 4.02 17.89 16.30
CA THR A 87 2.77 18.09 15.55
C THR A 87 2.32 16.89 14.72
N ASP A 88 2.88 15.69 14.96
CA ASP A 88 2.48 14.50 14.22
C ASP A 88 1.02 14.09 14.55
N GLN A 89 0.08 14.48 13.69
CA GLN A 89 -1.21 13.80 13.60
C GLN A 89 -0.93 12.45 12.92
N HIS A 90 -1.22 11.35 13.60
CA HIS A 90 -0.86 10.01 13.16
C HIS A 90 -2.06 9.25 12.57
N PRO A 91 -2.51 9.53 11.34
CA PRO A 91 -3.26 8.53 10.63
C PRO A 91 -2.27 7.44 10.21
N MET A 92 -2.24 6.34 10.95
CA MET A 92 -1.55 5.09 10.56
C MET A 92 -2.16 4.44 9.29
N GLY A 93 -3.02 5.17 8.57
CA GLY A 93 -3.76 4.80 7.37
C GLY A 93 -2.85 4.60 6.18
N GLY A 94 -2.19 3.45 6.13
CA GLY A 94 -1.40 3.02 4.96
C GLY A 94 -0.14 2.26 5.31
N LEU A 95 0.29 2.29 6.58
CA LEU A 95 1.41 1.47 7.07
C LEU A 95 1.00 0.04 7.37
N GLY A 96 -0.29 -0.30 7.35
CA GLY A 96 -0.76 -1.66 7.63
C GLY A 96 -0.56 -2.11 9.08
N ILE A 97 -0.36 -1.16 10.00
CA ILE A 97 -0.36 -1.42 11.44
C ILE A 97 -1.75 -1.16 11.99
N LEU A 98 -2.44 -2.24 12.35
CA LEU A 98 -3.82 -2.19 12.81
C LEU A 98 -3.87 -1.95 14.32
N SER A 99 -4.80 -1.11 14.74
CA SER A 99 -5.09 -0.87 16.17
C SER A 99 -5.61 -2.15 16.84
N TYR A 100 -4.99 -2.54 17.94
CA TYR A 100 -5.47 -3.61 18.79
C TYR A 100 -6.75 -3.20 19.51
N LYS A 101 -6.77 -1.98 20.06
CA LYS A 101 -7.92 -1.41 20.75
C LYS A 101 -9.18 -1.43 19.88
N THR A 102 -9.04 -1.01 18.62
CA THR A 102 -10.16 -0.95 17.68
C THR A 102 -10.61 -2.34 17.26
N VAL A 103 -9.70 -3.29 17.07
CA VAL A 103 -10.03 -4.61 16.52
C VAL A 103 -10.52 -5.60 17.58
N ALA A 104 -10.09 -5.47 18.84
CA ALA A 104 -10.40 -6.39 19.93
C ALA A 104 -11.90 -6.70 20.10
N PRO A 105 -12.82 -5.71 20.22
CA PRO A 105 -14.23 -6.00 20.41
C PRO A 105 -14.86 -6.78 19.25
N HIS A 106 -14.47 -6.47 18.01
CA HIS A 106 -14.99 -7.16 16.82
C HIS A 106 -14.41 -8.55 16.63
N ALA A 107 -13.14 -8.74 17.00
CA ALA A 107 -12.48 -10.03 16.96
C ALA A 107 -13.10 -11.00 17.95
N TYR A 108 -13.38 -10.53 19.18
CA TYR A 108 -14.03 -11.34 20.21
C TYR A 108 -15.46 -11.67 19.82
N ALA A 109 -16.26 -10.67 19.41
CA ALA A 109 -17.65 -10.90 19.02
C ALA A 109 -17.79 -11.88 17.84
N ALA A 110 -16.96 -11.75 16.81
CA ALA A 110 -16.97 -12.70 15.68
C ALA A 110 -16.55 -14.12 16.10
N ALA A 111 -15.63 -14.25 17.06
CA ALA A 111 -15.21 -15.55 17.58
C ALA A 111 -16.30 -16.17 18.46
N SER A 112 -16.97 -15.37 19.30
CA SER A 112 -18.11 -15.80 20.12
C SER A 112 -19.26 -16.29 19.25
N GLU A 113 -19.71 -15.50 18.26
CA GLU A 113 -20.81 -15.91 17.37
C GLU A 113 -20.48 -17.18 16.57
N ALA A 114 -19.24 -17.32 16.11
CA ALA A 114 -18.80 -18.54 15.43
C ALA A 114 -18.80 -19.74 16.38
N ALA A 115 -18.39 -19.57 17.64
CA ALA A 115 -18.44 -20.60 18.66
C ALA A 115 -19.88 -20.99 18.99
N ASP A 116 -20.76 -20.01 19.23
CA ASP A 116 -22.18 -20.23 19.53
C ASP A 116 -22.88 -20.96 18.38
N SER A 117 -22.65 -20.55 17.14
CA SER A 117 -23.20 -21.24 15.96
C SER A 117 -22.68 -22.68 15.82
N THR A 118 -21.46 -22.96 16.28
CA THR A 118 -20.86 -24.31 16.22
C THR A 118 -21.39 -25.20 17.36
N LEU A 119 -21.60 -24.62 18.54
CA LEU A 119 -22.00 -25.33 19.75
C LEU A 119 -23.52 -25.47 19.89
N ALA A 120 -24.32 -24.56 19.32
CA ALA A 120 -25.78 -24.58 19.44
C ALA A 120 -26.43 -25.92 19.02
N PRO A 121 -26.05 -26.58 17.90
CA PRO A 121 -26.60 -27.90 17.56
C PRO A 121 -26.25 -29.00 18.57
N ILE A 122 -25.14 -28.85 19.30
CA ILE A 122 -24.67 -29.83 20.29
C ILE A 122 -25.38 -29.60 21.64
N LEU A 123 -25.53 -28.34 22.04
CA LEU A 123 -26.06 -27.95 23.35
C LEU A 123 -27.59 -27.85 23.36
N THR A 124 -28.21 -27.51 22.23
CA THR A 124 -29.66 -27.34 22.08
C THR A 124 -30.16 -27.98 20.76
N PRO A 125 -30.31 -29.32 20.73
CA PRO A 125 -30.67 -30.05 19.51
C PRO A 125 -32.07 -29.76 18.97
N GLU A 126 -32.98 -29.27 19.82
CA GLU A 126 -34.40 -29.04 19.48
C GLU A 126 -34.66 -27.71 18.76
N SER A 127 -33.70 -26.78 18.77
CA SER A 127 -33.80 -25.53 18.01
C SER A 127 -33.14 -25.72 16.64
N LEU A 128 -33.92 -25.76 15.57
CA LEU A 128 -33.39 -25.57 14.21
C LEU A 128 -32.68 -24.22 14.16
N PRO A 129 -31.36 -24.15 13.93
CA PRO A 129 -30.71 -22.86 13.82
C PRO A 129 -31.27 -22.16 12.58
N ALA A 130 -31.92 -21.02 12.79
CA ALA A 130 -32.15 -20.09 11.68
C ALA A 130 -30.78 -19.85 11.03
N SER A 131 -30.68 -20.06 9.71
CA SER A 131 -29.47 -19.84 8.94
C SER A 131 -29.06 -18.37 9.08
N THR A 132 -28.28 -18.09 10.12
CA THR A 132 -27.85 -16.75 10.47
C THR A 132 -26.50 -16.59 9.81
N GLN A 133 -26.43 -15.72 8.80
CA GLN A 133 -25.18 -15.44 8.11
C GLN A 133 -24.17 -14.85 9.11
N LEU A 134 -23.15 -15.63 9.48
CA LEU A 134 -22.12 -15.19 10.40
C LEU A 134 -21.34 -14.00 9.83
N ILE A 135 -21.25 -12.92 10.60
CA ILE A 135 -20.49 -11.74 10.21
C ILE A 135 -19.04 -11.91 10.67
N THR A 136 -18.13 -12.05 9.70
CA THR A 136 -16.71 -12.25 9.98
C THR A 136 -16.06 -11.02 10.65
N GLN A 137 -14.96 -11.24 11.39
CA GLN A 137 -14.12 -10.16 11.92
C GLN A 137 -13.74 -9.15 10.84
N HIS A 138 -13.45 -9.62 9.61
CA HIS A 138 -13.07 -8.78 8.49
C HIS A 138 -14.18 -7.81 8.10
N GLN A 139 -15.41 -8.30 7.94
CA GLN A 139 -16.59 -7.49 7.61
C GLN A 139 -16.86 -6.45 8.71
N ARG A 140 -16.86 -6.87 9.99
CA ARG A 140 -17.05 -5.94 11.13
C ARG A 140 -16.03 -4.81 11.14
N CYS A 141 -14.76 -5.14 10.89
CA CYS A 141 -13.70 -4.13 10.87
C CYS A 141 -13.73 -3.25 9.61
N GLN A 142 -14.28 -3.73 8.49
CA GLN A 142 -14.31 -3.01 7.22
C GLN A 142 -15.11 -1.71 7.33
N GLU A 143 -16.28 -1.75 7.98
CA GLU A 143 -17.14 -0.57 8.18
C GLU A 143 -16.43 0.50 9.02
N ILE A 144 -15.79 0.09 10.11
CA ILE A 144 -15.06 1.00 11.00
C ILE A 144 -13.86 1.63 10.30
N PHE A 145 -13.09 0.83 9.55
CA PHE A 145 -11.96 1.37 8.82
C PHE A 145 -12.38 2.25 7.64
N ALA A 146 -13.55 1.98 7.03
CA ALA A 146 -14.13 2.86 6.03
C ALA A 146 -14.54 4.21 6.65
N GLY A 147 -15.28 4.20 7.77
CA GLY A 147 -15.69 5.42 8.47
C GLY A 147 -14.50 6.23 9.01
N ASN A 148 -13.49 5.56 9.58
CA ASN A 148 -12.25 6.20 10.02
C ASN A 148 -11.49 6.83 8.85
N ARG A 149 -11.48 6.17 7.68
CA ARG A 149 -10.85 6.70 6.48
C ARG A 149 -11.60 7.92 5.96
N GLU A 150 -12.93 7.90 5.95
CA GLU A 150 -13.75 9.03 5.51
C GLU A 150 -13.58 10.23 6.44
N THR A 151 -13.67 10.01 7.75
CA THR A 151 -13.42 11.03 8.78
C THR A 151 -12.03 11.64 8.63
N LEU A 152 -11.01 10.79 8.39
CA LEU A 152 -9.66 11.26 8.12
C LEU A 152 -9.61 12.10 6.84
N LEU A 153 -10.14 11.62 5.72
CA LEU A 153 -10.05 12.38 4.47
C LEU A 153 -10.80 13.71 4.54
N GLY A 154 -11.90 13.78 5.30
CA GLY A 154 -12.66 15.00 5.53
C GLY A 154 -11.95 16.05 6.39
N SER A 155 -10.97 15.67 7.22
CA SER A 155 -10.21 16.62 8.05
C SER A 155 -8.95 17.18 7.37
N LEU A 156 -8.59 16.65 6.20
CA LEU A 156 -7.34 16.97 5.51
C LEU A 156 -7.52 18.00 4.40
N THR A 157 -6.45 18.73 4.07
CA THR A 157 -6.45 19.55 2.86
C THR A 157 -6.52 18.65 1.61
N PRO A 158 -7.00 19.15 0.46
CA PRO A 158 -7.05 18.38 -0.78
C PRO A 158 -5.70 17.77 -1.18
N GLU A 159 -4.59 18.46 -0.94
CA GLU A 159 -3.23 17.97 -1.22
C GLU A 159 -2.84 16.83 -0.29
N GLN A 160 -3.13 16.97 1.01
CA GLN A 160 -2.88 15.93 2.01
C GLN A 160 -3.73 14.68 1.74
N ALA A 161 -5.01 14.87 1.39
CA ALA A 161 -5.90 13.77 1.03
C ALA A 161 -5.41 13.01 -0.22
N LYS A 162 -4.97 13.73 -1.26
CA LYS A 162 -4.33 13.12 -2.45
C LYS A 162 -3.08 12.33 -2.07
N ALA A 163 -2.21 12.87 -1.21
CA ALA A 163 -1.00 12.18 -0.75
C ALA A 163 -1.33 10.88 0.02
N VAL A 164 -2.35 10.88 0.89
CA VAL A 164 -2.84 9.68 1.59
C VAL A 164 -3.33 8.63 0.60
N ILE A 165 -4.15 9.04 -0.37
CA ILE A 165 -4.70 8.12 -1.36
C ILE A 165 -3.58 7.50 -2.18
N GLU A 166 -2.61 8.31 -2.62
CA GLU A 166 -1.43 7.83 -3.32
C GLU A 166 -0.61 6.83 -2.51
N ALA A 167 -0.25 7.18 -1.27
CA ALA A 167 0.49 6.30 -0.38
C ALA A 167 -0.26 5.00 -0.07
N SER A 168 -1.59 5.06 -0.07
CA SER A 168 -2.48 3.93 0.13
C SER A 168 -2.73 3.11 -1.14
N SER A 169 -2.22 3.49 -2.31
CA SER A 169 -2.45 2.75 -3.55
C SER A 169 -1.81 1.35 -3.53
N LYS A 170 -2.25 0.46 -4.42
CA LYS A 170 -1.71 -0.90 -4.51
C LYS A 170 -0.19 -0.90 -4.69
N LEU A 171 0.33 -0.08 -5.62
CA LEU A 171 1.75 0.05 -5.89
C LEU A 171 2.48 0.87 -4.81
N GLY A 172 1.84 1.91 -4.28
CA GLY A 172 2.37 2.76 -3.23
C GLY A 172 2.68 2.01 -1.93
N ARG A 173 1.99 0.89 -1.68
CA ARG A 173 2.18 0.03 -0.50
C ARG A 173 3.21 -1.09 -0.66
N VAL A 174 3.67 -1.42 -1.87
CA VAL A 174 4.50 -2.63 -2.07
C VAL A 174 5.85 -2.52 -1.36
N TRP A 175 6.50 -1.36 -1.37
CA TRP A 175 7.85 -1.19 -0.82
C TRP A 175 7.98 -1.62 0.65
N HIS A 176 7.01 -1.29 1.52
CA HIS A 176 7.09 -1.61 2.95
C HIS A 176 6.64 -3.05 3.27
N THR A 177 6.29 -3.83 2.24
CA THR A 177 6.10 -5.29 2.28
C THR A 177 7.23 -6.04 1.55
N THR A 178 8.23 -5.33 1.02
CA THR A 178 9.29 -5.91 0.19
C THR A 178 10.42 -6.43 1.05
N THR A 179 10.59 -7.76 1.07
CA THR A 179 11.74 -8.42 1.68
C THR A 179 13.04 -8.11 0.91
N PRO A 180 14.10 -7.60 1.56
CA PRO A 180 15.35 -7.18 0.92
C PRO A 180 16.34 -8.34 0.61
N PHE A 181 15.87 -9.42 -0.01
CA PHE A 181 16.69 -10.60 -0.31
C PHE A 181 17.69 -10.40 -1.48
N GLN A 182 17.52 -9.35 -2.28
CA GLN A 182 18.44 -8.96 -3.36
C GLN A 182 18.85 -7.49 -3.17
N PRO A 183 20.06 -7.07 -3.61
CA PRO A 183 20.50 -5.68 -3.52
C PRO A 183 19.53 -4.68 -4.16
N SER A 184 18.90 -5.05 -5.29
CA SER A 184 17.89 -4.22 -5.97
C SER A 184 16.59 -4.00 -5.17
N LEU A 185 16.40 -4.74 -4.07
CA LEU A 185 15.24 -4.65 -3.19
C LEU A 185 15.57 -4.02 -1.83
N ARG A 186 16.80 -3.54 -1.64
CA ARG A 186 17.27 -2.91 -0.42
C ARG A 186 17.00 -1.41 -0.48
N LEU A 187 16.46 -0.89 0.62
CA LEU A 187 16.37 0.54 0.91
C LEU A 187 17.36 0.86 2.03
N THR A 188 18.00 2.02 1.92
CA THR A 188 18.79 2.59 2.99
C THR A 188 17.89 3.10 4.12
N ASP A 189 18.45 3.24 5.32
CA ASP A 189 17.69 3.74 6.48
C ASP A 189 17.19 5.17 6.27
N VAL A 190 17.92 5.99 5.51
CA VAL A 190 17.51 7.33 5.08
C VAL A 190 16.29 7.26 4.15
N GLU A 191 16.32 6.35 3.17
CA GLU A 191 15.18 6.16 2.26
C GLU A 191 13.93 5.67 3.01
N VAL A 192 14.07 4.74 3.97
CA VAL A 192 12.95 4.27 4.79
C VAL A 192 12.41 5.40 5.68
N THR A 193 13.30 6.18 6.29
CA THR A 193 12.95 7.34 7.11
C THR A 193 12.13 8.35 6.32
N ALA A 194 12.64 8.79 5.17
CA ALA A 194 11.94 9.73 4.28
C ALA A 194 10.61 9.14 3.77
N ALA A 195 10.56 7.83 3.48
CA ALA A 195 9.34 7.15 3.08
C ALA A 195 8.24 7.20 4.16
N LEU A 196 8.63 7.02 5.42
CA LEU A 196 7.72 7.11 6.56
C LEU A 196 7.28 8.55 6.81
N GLN A 197 8.18 9.52 6.66
CA GLN A 197 7.84 10.96 6.75
C GLN A 197 6.84 11.39 5.67
N LEU A 198 7.03 10.95 4.42
CA LEU A 198 6.11 11.23 3.31
C LEU A 198 4.69 10.67 3.51
N ARG A 199 4.53 9.70 4.43
CA ARG A 199 3.25 9.03 4.70
C ARG A 199 2.53 9.59 5.91
N ILE A 200 3.23 10.21 6.84
CA ILE A 200 2.65 10.84 8.02
C ILE A 200 2.44 12.31 7.66
N LEU A 201 1.19 12.74 7.67
CA LEU A 201 0.83 14.12 7.38
C LEU A 201 1.32 14.99 8.52
N THR A 202 2.45 15.66 8.32
CA THR A 202 2.96 16.61 9.30
C THR A 202 2.01 17.81 9.35
N GLY A 203 1.50 18.10 10.55
CA GLY A 203 0.71 19.31 10.79
C GLY A 203 1.62 20.53 10.69
N GLY A 204 1.30 21.44 9.75
CA GLY A 204 1.89 22.79 9.72
C GLY A 204 3.07 22.99 8.77
N GLY A 205 2.89 22.70 7.48
CA GLY A 205 3.80 23.21 6.45
C GLY A 205 3.39 22.74 5.05
N PRO A 206 3.51 23.58 4.01
CA PRO A 206 3.29 23.12 2.65
C PRO A 206 4.25 21.95 2.39
N LEU A 207 3.70 20.79 2.03
CA LEU A 207 4.47 19.77 1.32
C LEU A 207 5.16 20.50 0.18
N HIS A 208 6.48 20.70 0.27
CA HIS A 208 7.20 21.56 -0.66
C HIS A 208 6.83 21.13 -2.08
N PRO A 209 6.29 22.06 -2.90
CA PRO A 209 5.90 21.72 -4.25
C PRO A 209 7.14 21.21 -4.98
N LEU A 210 7.08 19.94 -5.39
CA LEU A 210 8.07 19.28 -6.22
C LEU A 210 8.51 20.26 -7.31
N ARG A 211 9.77 20.71 -7.24
CA ARG A 211 10.30 21.67 -8.20
C ARG A 211 10.39 20.98 -9.57
N ARG A 212 9.54 21.45 -10.49
CA ARG A 212 9.61 21.31 -11.95
C ARG A 212 10.00 19.92 -12.49
N GLY A 213 9.00 19.21 -13.01
CA GLY A 213 8.82 19.03 -14.47
C GLY A 213 9.98 18.49 -15.31
N LYS A 214 11.03 17.91 -14.74
CA LYS A 214 11.96 17.05 -15.48
C LYS A 214 11.63 15.61 -15.13
N LEU A 215 11.06 14.94 -16.13
CA LEU A 215 10.97 13.50 -16.28
C LEU A 215 12.08 12.85 -15.46
N LEU A 216 11.72 12.08 -14.43
CA LEU A 216 12.63 11.16 -13.80
C LEU A 216 13.11 10.20 -14.89
N ARG A 217 14.19 10.58 -15.57
CA ARG A 217 14.96 9.65 -16.37
C ARG A 217 15.42 8.63 -15.35
N ALA A 218 14.81 7.45 -15.41
CA ALA A 218 15.10 6.35 -14.50
C ALA A 218 16.63 6.26 -14.34
N PRO A 219 17.16 6.24 -13.10
CA PRO A 219 18.60 6.15 -12.91
C PRO A 219 19.08 4.91 -13.66
N ARG A 220 20.16 5.09 -14.44
CA ARG A 220 20.86 4.03 -15.21
C ARG A 220 20.77 2.68 -14.48
N GLY A 221 19.92 1.82 -15.02
CA GLY A 221 19.48 0.57 -14.42
C GLY A 221 18.12 0.26 -15.02
N LEU A 222 18.10 -0.71 -15.93
CA LEU A 222 16.99 -1.08 -16.80
C LEU A 222 15.61 -0.93 -16.11
N PRO A 223 14.58 -0.36 -16.78
CA PRO A 223 13.24 -0.37 -16.22
C PRO A 223 12.84 -1.82 -15.90
N PRO A 224 12.25 -2.10 -14.72
CA PRO A 224 11.92 -3.47 -14.31
C PRO A 224 10.93 -4.17 -15.25
N GLU A 225 10.26 -3.43 -16.13
CA GLU A 225 9.30 -3.95 -17.11
C GLU A 225 9.97 -4.69 -18.27
N GLU A 226 11.17 -4.30 -18.69
CA GLU A 226 11.86 -4.86 -19.86
C GLU A 226 12.33 -6.31 -19.62
N THR A 227 13.09 -6.54 -18.54
CA THR A 227 13.56 -7.88 -18.17
C THR A 227 12.39 -8.83 -17.90
N VAL A 228 11.26 -8.26 -17.46
CA VAL A 228 10.06 -9.00 -17.06
C VAL A 228 9.19 -9.35 -18.27
N LEU A 229 8.92 -8.41 -19.16
CA LEU A 229 8.20 -8.69 -20.41
C LEU A 229 9.02 -9.60 -21.33
N ALA A 230 10.34 -9.41 -21.41
CA ALA A 230 11.24 -10.27 -22.18
C ALA A 230 11.36 -11.69 -21.61
N SER A 231 11.02 -11.91 -20.34
CA SER A 231 10.99 -13.25 -19.75
C SER A 231 9.77 -14.10 -20.18
N THR A 232 8.81 -13.50 -20.89
CA THR A 232 7.66 -14.22 -21.46
C THR A 232 8.11 -14.98 -22.71
N PRO A 233 7.96 -16.32 -22.76
CA PRO A 233 8.34 -17.11 -23.94
C PRO A 233 7.67 -16.58 -25.22
N GLY A 234 8.42 -16.51 -26.32
CA GLY A 234 7.91 -16.03 -27.61
C GLY A 234 7.71 -14.51 -27.71
N THR A 235 8.20 -13.73 -26.74
CA THR A 235 8.09 -12.27 -26.73
C THR A 235 9.46 -11.61 -26.94
N ARG A 236 9.53 -10.62 -27.83
CA ARG A 236 10.68 -9.74 -28.04
C ARG A 236 10.35 -8.34 -27.53
N VAL A 237 11.19 -7.79 -26.67
CA VAL A 237 11.05 -6.43 -26.15
C VAL A 237 12.13 -5.55 -26.77
N ARG A 238 11.76 -4.35 -27.22
CA ARG A 238 12.69 -3.31 -27.68
C ARG A 238 12.54 -2.09 -26.78
N LEU A 239 13.66 -1.61 -26.25
CA LEU A 239 13.75 -0.36 -25.50
C LEU A 239 13.94 0.83 -26.43
N GLU A 240 13.37 1.97 -26.02
CA GLU A 240 13.54 3.25 -26.72
C GLU A 240 13.39 3.16 -28.26
N PRO A 241 12.44 2.39 -28.82
CA PRO A 241 12.27 2.30 -30.26
C PRO A 241 11.88 3.66 -30.83
N LEU A 242 12.46 3.99 -31.96
CA LEU A 242 11.99 5.10 -32.79
C LEU A 242 10.60 4.74 -33.30
N GLY A 243 9.62 5.62 -33.04
CA GLY A 243 8.38 5.58 -33.81
C GLY A 243 8.76 5.72 -35.28
N HIS A 244 8.35 4.77 -36.12
CA HIS A 244 8.65 4.80 -37.55
C HIS A 244 8.12 6.16 -38.06
N GLN A 245 9.04 7.07 -38.39
CA GLN A 245 8.84 8.46 -38.88
C GLN A 245 8.80 9.64 -37.89
N THR A 246 9.04 9.49 -36.57
CA THR A 246 9.23 10.68 -35.71
C THR A 246 10.37 10.53 -34.69
N SER A 247 11.00 11.67 -34.35
CA SER A 247 12.12 11.78 -33.39
C SER A 247 11.70 11.54 -31.92
N ARG A 248 10.47 11.07 -31.66
CA ARG A 248 9.99 10.75 -30.30
C ARG A 248 10.17 9.25 -30.02
N ARG A 249 10.89 8.96 -28.93
CA ARG A 249 11.13 7.61 -28.40
C ARG A 249 9.94 7.18 -27.55
N ASN A 250 9.38 5.99 -27.80
CA ASN A 250 8.54 5.31 -26.82
C ASN A 250 9.46 4.55 -25.86
N ASP A 251 9.08 4.32 -24.61
CA ASP A 251 9.98 3.63 -23.67
C ASP A 251 10.11 2.14 -23.98
N ILE A 252 9.01 1.47 -24.36
CA ILE A 252 8.97 0.01 -24.56
C ILE A 252 8.11 -0.35 -25.77
N GLN A 253 8.59 -1.25 -26.63
CA GLN A 253 7.78 -1.96 -27.64
C GLN A 253 7.86 -3.46 -27.41
N VAL A 254 6.71 -4.10 -27.42
CA VAL A 254 6.56 -5.55 -27.28
C VAL A 254 6.12 -6.12 -28.62
N ILE A 255 6.86 -7.11 -29.11
CA ILE A 255 6.60 -7.84 -30.35
C ILE A 255 6.50 -9.33 -30.02
N THR A 256 5.37 -9.96 -30.31
CA THR A 256 5.15 -11.39 -30.12
C THR A 256 5.58 -12.16 -31.37
N LEU A 257 6.59 -13.01 -31.22
CA LEU A 257 7.16 -13.81 -32.30
C LEU A 257 6.32 -15.05 -32.62
N LEU A 258 5.56 -15.55 -31.65
CA LEU A 258 4.66 -16.72 -31.78
C LEU A 258 3.18 -16.33 -31.94
N GLY A 259 2.90 -15.03 -32.11
CA GLY A 259 1.55 -14.49 -32.17
C GLY A 259 0.88 -14.31 -30.80
N SER A 260 -0.19 -13.52 -30.79
CA SER A 260 -0.89 -13.12 -29.55
C SER A 260 -1.63 -14.27 -28.87
N GLN A 261 -2.12 -15.23 -29.64
CA GLN A 261 -2.81 -16.41 -29.12
C GLN A 261 -1.88 -17.33 -28.29
N ALA A 262 -0.62 -17.47 -28.70
CA ALA A 262 0.35 -18.33 -28.01
C ALA A 262 1.01 -17.65 -26.81
N THR A 263 1.19 -16.33 -26.86
CA THR A 263 1.92 -15.56 -25.84
C THR A 263 1.00 -14.84 -24.85
N GLY A 264 -0.29 -14.68 -25.18
CA GLY A 264 -1.25 -13.89 -24.40
C GLY A 264 -1.00 -12.37 -24.43
N LEU A 265 0.00 -11.89 -25.17
CA LEU A 265 0.32 -10.47 -25.36
C LEU A 265 0.03 -10.06 -26.80
N ALA A 266 -0.37 -8.82 -27.03
CA ALA A 266 -0.44 -8.28 -28.39
C ALA A 266 0.83 -7.49 -28.71
N ASN A 267 1.17 -7.36 -29.99
CA ASN A 267 2.16 -6.38 -30.42
C ASN A 267 1.67 -5.00 -29.99
N ALA A 268 2.46 -4.27 -29.20
CA ALA A 268 2.04 -2.99 -28.65
C ALA A 268 3.23 -2.09 -28.29
N GLU A 269 2.96 -0.79 -28.27
CA GLU A 269 3.87 0.25 -27.78
C GLU A 269 3.39 0.75 -26.41
N TYR A 270 4.31 0.85 -25.46
CA TYR A 270 4.07 1.36 -24.12
C TYR A 270 4.95 2.60 -23.88
N ASP A 271 4.32 3.64 -23.35
CA ASP A 271 4.98 4.90 -22.98
C ASP A 271 4.76 5.15 -21.49
N LEU A 272 5.86 5.22 -20.74
CA LEU A 272 5.86 5.29 -19.30
C LEU A 272 5.87 6.77 -18.88
N THR A 273 4.84 7.18 -18.15
CA THR A 273 4.74 8.55 -17.65
C THR A 273 4.47 8.56 -16.15
N VAL A 274 5.36 9.23 -15.42
CA VAL A 274 5.24 9.45 -13.98
C VAL A 274 4.92 10.91 -13.73
N VAL A 275 3.82 11.17 -13.01
CA VAL A 275 3.37 12.55 -12.72
C VAL A 275 3.25 12.82 -11.22
N SER A 276 3.39 14.09 -10.84
CA SER A 276 3.13 14.55 -9.48
C SER A 276 1.70 15.07 -9.36
N LEU A 277 0.95 14.57 -8.37
CA LEU A 277 -0.37 15.13 -8.02
C LEU A 277 -0.27 16.49 -7.33
N ALA A 278 0.93 16.91 -6.92
CA ALA A 278 1.18 18.25 -6.37
C ALA A 278 1.50 19.29 -7.45
N SER A 279 1.57 18.89 -8.73
CA SER A 279 1.87 19.77 -9.85
C SER A 279 0.80 20.83 -10.08
N LYS A 280 1.15 21.95 -10.74
CA LYS A 280 0.19 23.01 -11.08
C LYS A 280 -0.96 22.46 -11.93
N ASP A 281 -0.63 21.61 -12.90
CA ASP A 281 -1.62 21.00 -13.80
C ASP A 281 -2.59 20.09 -13.03
N ALA A 282 -2.09 19.28 -12.09
CA ALA A 282 -2.90 18.44 -11.22
C ALA A 282 -3.84 19.25 -10.31
N ARG A 283 -3.43 20.45 -9.88
CA ARG A 283 -4.27 21.38 -9.11
C ARG A 283 -5.32 22.06 -9.97
N ALA A 284 -4.95 22.45 -11.20
CA ALA A 284 -5.85 23.08 -12.16
C ALA A 284 -6.95 22.13 -12.68
N THR A 285 -6.75 20.81 -12.55
CA THR A 285 -7.76 19.81 -12.93
C THR A 285 -8.97 19.78 -11.97
N ASN A 286 -8.87 20.45 -10.81
CA ASN A 286 -9.98 20.63 -9.88
C ASN A 286 -10.93 21.72 -10.44
N LEU A 287 -12.10 21.33 -10.95
CA LEU A 287 -13.17 22.28 -11.27
C LEU A 287 -13.89 22.67 -9.97
N PRO A 288 -14.31 23.94 -9.79
CA PRO A 288 -14.81 24.45 -8.51
C PRO A 288 -16.03 23.73 -7.92
N ASN A 289 -16.77 22.91 -8.68
CA ASN A 289 -18.11 22.44 -8.29
C ASN A 289 -18.45 20.97 -8.57
N GLN A 290 -17.53 20.06 -8.90
CA GLN A 290 -17.96 18.76 -9.44
C GLN A 290 -17.31 17.48 -8.89
N ASP A 291 -16.29 17.52 -8.03
CA ASP A 291 -15.86 16.29 -7.34
C ASP A 291 -15.10 16.62 -6.05
N ILE A 292 -15.60 16.16 -4.90
CA ILE A 292 -14.93 16.31 -3.60
C ILE A 292 -14.06 15.08 -3.30
N ASP A 293 -14.31 13.94 -3.94
CA ASP A 293 -13.53 12.71 -3.71
C ASP A 293 -12.11 12.87 -4.29
N PRO A 294 -11.07 12.90 -3.43
CA PRO A 294 -9.71 13.12 -3.91
C PRO A 294 -9.20 11.95 -4.75
N SER A 295 -9.81 10.76 -4.66
CA SER A 295 -9.46 9.59 -5.47
C SER A 295 -9.91 9.77 -6.91
N ARG A 296 -11.13 10.29 -7.10
CA ARG A 296 -11.70 10.57 -8.43
C ARG A 296 -10.96 11.72 -9.10
N LEU A 297 -10.66 12.79 -8.36
CA LEU A 297 -9.86 13.91 -8.86
C LEU A 297 -8.47 13.47 -9.33
N ALA A 298 -7.79 12.63 -8.54
CA ALA A 298 -6.50 12.07 -8.92
C ALA A 298 -6.60 11.24 -10.20
N ASN A 299 -7.58 10.33 -10.29
CA ASN A 299 -7.79 9.52 -11.49
C ASN A 299 -8.10 10.37 -12.73
N LYS A 300 -8.97 11.39 -12.60
CA LYS A 300 -9.32 12.30 -13.70
C LYS A 300 -8.08 13.02 -14.26
N TYR A 301 -7.17 13.45 -13.39
CA TYR A 301 -5.90 14.03 -13.84
C TYR A 301 -5.01 13.01 -14.56
N LEU A 302 -4.85 11.80 -14.01
CA LEU A 302 -4.06 10.76 -14.66
C LEU A 302 -4.65 10.33 -16.02
N ASP A 303 -5.98 10.27 -16.14
CA ASP A 303 -6.68 10.00 -17.40
C ASP A 303 -6.46 11.14 -18.41
N SER A 304 -6.52 12.40 -17.98
CA SER A 304 -6.20 13.54 -18.85
C SER A 304 -4.76 13.48 -19.41
N VAL A 305 -3.80 13.06 -18.59
CA VAL A 305 -2.40 12.83 -19.02
C VAL A 305 -2.32 11.70 -20.04
N ALA A 306 -3.01 10.59 -19.80
CA ALA A 306 -3.08 9.46 -20.73
C ALA A 306 -3.70 9.89 -22.08
N ASP A 307 -4.83 10.60 -22.06
CA ASP A 307 -5.52 11.10 -23.24
C ASP A 307 -4.66 12.11 -24.02
N HIS A 308 -3.92 12.96 -23.32
CA HIS A 308 -2.95 13.85 -23.96
C HIS A 308 -1.88 13.04 -24.70
N LYS A 309 -1.34 11.98 -24.11
CA LYS A 309 -0.34 11.10 -24.76
C LYS A 309 -0.91 10.40 -25.99
N VAL A 310 -2.14 9.90 -25.91
CA VAL A 310 -2.81 9.25 -27.06
C VAL A 310 -3.03 10.26 -28.19
N ARG A 311 -3.56 11.46 -27.89
CA ARG A 311 -3.84 12.49 -28.90
C ARG A 311 -2.60 13.01 -29.61
N HIS A 312 -1.45 13.04 -28.93
CA HIS A 312 -0.18 13.54 -29.48
C HIS A 312 0.77 12.42 -29.90
N ARG A 313 0.25 11.21 -30.06
CA ARG A 313 1.03 10.06 -30.54
C ARG A 313 1.28 10.22 -32.04
N PRO A 314 2.52 9.99 -32.51
CA PRO A 314 2.81 9.79 -33.93
C PRO A 314 1.99 8.66 -34.55
N SER A 315 1.77 8.72 -35.87
CA SER A 315 1.14 7.62 -36.62
C SER A 315 1.98 6.34 -36.49
N SER A 316 1.42 5.30 -35.89
CA SER A 316 2.00 3.96 -35.84
C SER A 316 0.89 2.92 -35.94
N ASN A 317 1.17 1.83 -36.65
CA ASN A 317 0.22 0.73 -36.89
C ASN A 317 0.04 -0.18 -35.67
N LEU A 318 0.80 0.03 -34.60
CA LEU A 318 0.69 -0.75 -33.37
C LEU A 318 -0.32 -0.11 -32.40
N PRO A 319 -1.05 -0.91 -31.61
CA PRO A 319 -1.73 -0.43 -30.40
C PRO A 319 -0.76 0.35 -29.48
N PHE A 320 -1.25 1.43 -28.87
CA PHE A 320 -0.48 2.25 -27.93
C PHE A 320 -1.17 2.35 -26.58
N HIS A 321 -0.36 2.14 -25.55
CA HIS A 321 -0.81 2.10 -24.18
C HIS A 321 0.03 3.05 -23.34
N PRO A 322 -0.46 4.28 -23.04
CA PRO A 322 0.21 5.13 -22.08
C PRO A 322 0.09 4.50 -20.69
N ILE A 323 1.24 4.21 -20.08
CA ILE A 323 1.36 3.71 -18.72
C ILE A 323 1.57 4.92 -17.82
N VAL A 324 0.49 5.39 -17.21
CA VAL A 324 0.47 6.59 -16.40
C VAL A 324 0.27 6.24 -14.94
N PHE A 325 1.22 6.61 -14.11
CA PHE A 325 1.07 6.57 -12.67
C PHE A 325 1.59 7.82 -11.98
N SER A 326 1.06 8.06 -10.80
CA SER A 326 1.51 9.13 -9.94
C SER A 326 2.82 8.74 -9.22
N LEU A 327 3.56 9.73 -8.71
CA LEU A 327 4.79 9.49 -7.94
C LEU A 327 4.56 8.60 -6.71
N GLY A 328 3.39 8.69 -6.08
CA GLY A 328 3.03 7.81 -4.97
C GLY A 328 2.50 6.44 -5.38
N GLY A 329 2.30 6.21 -6.68
CA GLY A 329 1.97 4.91 -7.27
C GLY A 329 0.48 4.71 -7.56
N MET A 330 -0.35 5.76 -7.64
CA MET A 330 -1.69 5.61 -8.22
C MET A 330 -1.58 5.33 -9.70
N MET A 331 -2.36 4.38 -10.19
CA MET A 331 -2.47 4.07 -11.61
C MET A 331 -3.85 4.48 -12.08
N ASN A 332 -3.94 5.04 -13.28
CA ASN A 332 -5.24 5.31 -13.89
C ASN A 332 -5.94 4.01 -14.32
N GLY A 333 -7.16 4.13 -14.84
CA GLY A 333 -7.98 2.99 -15.24
C GLY A 333 -7.35 2.16 -16.37
N SER A 334 -6.79 2.81 -17.39
CA SER A 334 -6.16 2.12 -18.53
C SER A 334 -4.88 1.37 -18.10
N THR A 335 -4.01 2.00 -17.32
CA THR A 335 -2.79 1.38 -16.78
C THR A 335 -3.13 0.18 -15.91
N SER A 336 -4.16 0.27 -15.08
CA SER A 336 -4.62 -0.84 -14.24
C SER A 336 -5.05 -2.06 -15.06
N LYS A 337 -5.69 -1.85 -16.22
CA LYS A 337 -6.06 -2.92 -17.16
C LYS A 337 -4.83 -3.57 -17.81
N VAL A 338 -3.82 -2.78 -18.19
CA VAL A 338 -2.55 -3.29 -18.72
C VAL A 338 -1.87 -4.18 -17.68
N PHE A 339 -1.74 -3.72 -16.44
CA PHE A 339 -1.13 -4.50 -15.36
C PHE A 339 -1.92 -5.78 -15.04
N ALA A 340 -3.26 -5.76 -15.18
CA ALA A 340 -4.08 -6.95 -15.04
C ALA A 340 -3.85 -7.96 -16.17
N SER A 341 -3.61 -7.48 -17.40
CA SER A 341 -3.21 -8.31 -18.54
C SER A 341 -1.83 -8.94 -18.30
N TRP A 342 -0.83 -8.13 -17.94
CA TRP A 342 0.52 -8.61 -17.63
C TRP A 342 0.53 -9.62 -16.49
N LYS A 343 -0.26 -9.41 -15.44
CA LYS A 343 -0.41 -10.38 -14.33
C LYS A 343 -0.90 -11.75 -14.79
N ARG A 344 -1.71 -11.81 -15.85
CA ARG A 344 -2.29 -13.06 -16.38
C ARG A 344 -1.28 -13.84 -17.20
N VAL A 345 -0.41 -13.13 -17.92
CA VAL A 345 0.58 -13.73 -18.81
C VAL A 345 1.87 -14.09 -18.08
N MET A 346 2.31 -13.25 -17.15
CA MET A 346 3.55 -13.44 -16.41
C MET A 346 3.39 -14.46 -15.29
N THR A 347 4.48 -15.15 -14.95
CA THR A 347 4.50 -15.96 -13.72
C THR A 347 4.27 -15.07 -12.50
N ARG A 348 3.67 -15.64 -11.45
CA ARG A 348 3.42 -14.93 -10.18
C ARG A 348 4.70 -14.34 -9.59
N GLY A 349 5.84 -15.03 -9.71
CA GLY A 349 7.13 -14.56 -9.22
C GLY A 349 7.62 -13.33 -9.97
N THR A 350 7.61 -13.39 -11.31
CA THR A 350 8.05 -12.30 -12.19
C THR A 350 7.22 -11.03 -11.99
N PHE A 351 5.88 -11.16 -12.01
CA PHE A 351 5.00 -10.00 -11.83
C PHE A 351 5.17 -9.35 -10.44
N ASN A 352 5.33 -10.15 -9.39
CA ASN A 352 5.57 -9.62 -8.05
C ASN A 352 6.93 -8.91 -7.93
N LEU A 353 7.98 -9.44 -8.57
CA LEU A 353 9.29 -8.80 -8.58
C LEU A 353 9.24 -7.45 -9.31
N MET A 354 8.54 -7.38 -10.44
CA MET A 354 8.30 -6.14 -11.18
C MET A 354 7.63 -5.08 -10.30
N LEU A 355 6.53 -5.44 -9.63
CA LEU A 355 5.82 -4.53 -8.72
C LEU A 355 6.69 -4.02 -7.58
N LYS A 356 7.51 -4.90 -7.00
CA LYS A 356 8.46 -4.54 -5.93
C LYS A 356 9.46 -3.51 -6.44
N ARG A 357 10.15 -3.80 -7.55
CA ARG A 357 11.13 -2.90 -8.15
C ARG A 357 10.52 -1.56 -8.52
N LEU A 358 9.35 -1.56 -9.19
CA LEU A 358 8.66 -0.33 -9.56
C LEU A 358 8.29 0.53 -8.34
N SER A 359 7.77 -0.09 -7.28
CA SER A 359 7.43 0.59 -6.02
C SER A 359 8.65 1.20 -5.34
N LEU A 360 9.77 0.47 -5.31
CA LEU A 360 11.03 0.97 -4.75
C LEU A 360 11.59 2.12 -5.59
N CYS A 361 11.65 1.99 -6.92
CA CYS A 361 12.13 3.06 -7.80
C CYS A 361 11.31 4.34 -7.63
N LEU A 362 9.97 4.24 -7.55
CA LEU A 362 9.08 5.36 -7.28
C LEU A 362 9.34 5.98 -5.90
N LEU A 363 9.65 5.16 -4.90
CA LEU A 363 10.01 5.67 -3.58
C LEU A 363 11.34 6.42 -3.61
N GLN A 364 12.39 5.81 -4.16
CA GLN A 364 13.73 6.40 -4.23
C GLN A 364 13.71 7.72 -5.02
N ALA A 365 12.94 7.77 -6.10
CA ALA A 365 12.69 9.00 -6.85
C ALA A 365 12.09 10.12 -5.99
N ARG A 366 11.12 9.79 -5.12
CA ARG A 366 10.52 10.74 -4.18
C ARG A 366 11.52 11.19 -3.12
N VAL A 367 12.28 10.26 -2.53
CA VAL A 367 13.30 10.57 -1.52
C VAL A 367 14.36 11.51 -2.08
N ARG A 368 14.84 11.29 -3.31
CA ARG A 368 15.82 12.19 -3.95
C ARG A 368 15.26 13.59 -4.25
N SER A 369 13.95 13.69 -4.43
CA SER A 369 13.27 14.97 -4.59
C SER A 369 12.97 15.67 -3.25
N PHE A 370 13.22 14.94 -2.15
CA PHE A 370 13.13 15.37 -0.76
C PHE A 370 14.56 15.70 -0.29
N GLU A 371 15.20 16.70 -0.92
CA GLU A 371 16.44 17.23 -0.34
C GLU A 371 16.10 17.81 1.04
N LEU A 372 16.74 17.25 2.07
CA LEU A 372 16.65 17.65 3.48
C LEU A 372 17.29 19.01 3.72
#